data_AF-Q23EE9-F1
#
_entry.id   AF-Q23EE9-F1
#
_cell.length_a   1.000
_cell.length_b   1.000
_cell.length_c   1.000
_cell.angle_alpha   90.00
_cell.angle_beta   90.00
_cell.angle_gamma   90.00
#
_symmetry.space_group_name_H-M   'P 1'
#
loop_
_entity.id
_entity.type
_entity.pdbx_description
1 polymer ?
#
loop_
_entity_poly.entity_id
_entity_poly.type
_entity_poly.pdbx_seq_one_letter_code
_entity_poly.pdbx_strand_id
1 'polypeptide(L)'
;MKQINKKINQLIIKRFQKLEIVMKIKLVLLALCIYLSAVLVKSKKLKPSCSYHATFYKTRIILTKILYHELYKDTQAKQLNDALQKQFLNSKPSIKSEDDLGVCSEYAGENSCCNINMVKLIDQAAFLKVKPLQQAKSAFQKFINIYKAQINENCHKNINDENILSNENLKILQENKQKQADCKVNFAKSISSFTRGVLCTMCAGVDQLEDYFNNNKQLKISPTSSQTFEKNTQEAIQCHEQIFNQANIELMVKELNSFYIQTDHTCGDVVVKNIKSIFKNHKIHSEDSEHRKTCRSDHVYGDNSHCENILQGNKDLESKTQRFLTFEDEYLNINRLLQETTDAVIDSNGVNIYKPSDTDQNIDESGDQIKPNFDGIDTNNSLSLISSIFICLVFLII
;
A
#
# COMPACT_ATOMS: atom_id res chain seq x y z
N MET A 1 44.29 -77.27 -22.28
CA MET A 1 43.12 -76.83 -21.47
C MET A 1 43.49 -76.23 -20.11
N LYS A 2 44.22 -76.92 -19.20
CA LYS A 2 44.54 -76.38 -17.85
C LYS A 2 45.30 -75.04 -17.84
N GLN A 3 46.20 -74.77 -18.78
CA GLN A 3 46.95 -73.49 -18.84
C GLN A 3 46.10 -72.30 -19.30
N ILE A 4 45.08 -72.52 -20.14
CA ILE A 4 44.20 -71.45 -20.64
C ILE A 4 43.27 -70.95 -19.52
N ASN A 5 42.69 -71.87 -18.73
CA ASN A 5 41.87 -71.50 -17.57
C ASN A 5 42.67 -70.73 -16.51
N LYS A 6 43.96 -71.03 -16.33
CA LYS A 6 44.81 -70.29 -15.38
C LYS A 6 45.06 -68.84 -15.84
N LYS A 7 45.25 -68.62 -17.15
CA LYS A 7 45.45 -67.27 -17.74
C LYS A 7 44.16 -66.43 -17.71
N ILE A 8 43.01 -67.05 -17.96
CA ILE A 8 41.70 -66.38 -17.89
C ILE A 8 41.38 -65.96 -16.45
N ASN A 9 41.59 -66.84 -15.46
CA ASN A 9 41.38 -66.48 -14.05
C ASN A 9 42.30 -65.35 -13.58
N GLN A 10 43.56 -65.29 -14.04
CA GLN A 10 44.46 -64.17 -13.72
C GLN A 10 44.03 -62.84 -14.36
N LEU A 11 43.47 -62.86 -15.57
CA LEU A 11 42.94 -61.66 -16.24
C LEU A 11 41.65 -61.15 -15.57
N ILE A 12 40.79 -62.06 -15.12
CA ILE A 12 39.57 -61.74 -14.37
C ILE A 12 39.96 -61.10 -13.03
N ILE A 13 40.88 -61.69 -12.28
CA ILE A 13 41.37 -61.15 -11.00
C ILE A 13 41.98 -59.75 -11.18
N LYS A 14 42.80 -59.53 -12.22
CA LYS A 14 43.37 -58.20 -12.52
C LYS A 14 42.30 -57.17 -12.89
N ARG A 15 41.24 -57.55 -13.61
CA ARG A 15 40.13 -56.66 -13.94
C ARG A 15 39.30 -56.30 -12.70
N PHE A 16 39.03 -57.27 -11.82
CA PHE A 16 38.34 -57.02 -10.54
C PHE A 16 39.16 -56.11 -9.62
N GLN A 17 40.47 -56.32 -9.50
CA GLN A 17 41.35 -55.44 -8.73
C GLN A 17 41.37 -54.01 -9.29
N LYS A 18 41.40 -53.85 -10.63
CA LYS A 18 41.35 -52.53 -11.27
C LYS A 18 40.01 -51.82 -11.04
N LEU A 19 38.90 -52.56 -11.10
CA LEU A 19 37.55 -52.04 -10.79
C LEU A 19 37.43 -51.61 -9.32
N GLU A 20 37.96 -52.41 -8.40
CA GLU A 20 37.91 -52.12 -6.97
C GLU A 20 38.75 -50.87 -6.63
N ILE A 21 39.92 -50.71 -7.25
CA ILE A 21 40.76 -49.52 -7.12
C ILE A 21 40.05 -48.27 -7.68
N VAL A 22 39.45 -48.37 -8.87
CA VAL A 22 38.71 -47.24 -9.47
C VAL A 22 37.50 -46.85 -8.61
N MET A 23 36.78 -47.83 -8.07
CA MET A 23 35.62 -47.59 -7.20
C MET A 23 36.04 -46.95 -5.86
N LYS A 24 37.14 -47.42 -5.26
CA LYS A 24 37.72 -46.81 -4.04
C LYS A 24 38.19 -45.37 -4.29
N ILE A 25 38.85 -45.10 -5.42
CA ILE A 25 39.27 -43.74 -5.79
C ILE A 25 38.05 -42.82 -5.99
N LYS A 26 37.01 -43.29 -6.69
CA LYS A 26 35.75 -42.53 -6.85
C LYS A 26 35.08 -42.23 -5.51
N LEU A 27 35.07 -43.20 -4.59
CA LEU A 27 34.47 -43.03 -3.26
C LEU A 27 35.26 -42.05 -2.38
N VAL A 28 36.59 -42.09 -2.45
CA VAL A 28 37.47 -41.13 -1.78
C VAL A 28 37.30 -39.73 -2.36
N LEU A 29 37.23 -39.58 -3.68
CA LEU A 29 36.97 -38.29 -4.33
C LEU A 29 35.59 -37.74 -3.98
N LEU A 30 34.55 -38.59 -3.93
CA LEU A 30 33.21 -38.21 -3.49
C LEU A 30 33.21 -37.73 -2.03
N ALA A 31 33.87 -38.48 -1.14
CA ALA A 31 34.01 -38.11 0.27
C ALA A 31 34.80 -36.81 0.45
N LEU A 32 35.86 -36.59 -0.35
CA LEU A 32 36.61 -35.33 -0.36
C LEU A 32 35.77 -34.16 -0.87
N CYS A 33 34.96 -34.35 -1.91
CA CYS A 33 34.02 -33.33 -2.40
C CYS A 33 32.95 -32.99 -1.36
N ILE A 34 32.38 -33.98 -0.67
CA ILE A 34 31.42 -33.77 0.43
C ILE A 34 32.08 -33.06 1.62
N TYR A 35 33.32 -33.44 1.97
CA TYR A 35 34.06 -32.79 3.05
C TYR A 35 34.44 -31.34 2.72
N LEU A 36 34.96 -31.07 1.52
CA LEU A 36 35.30 -29.73 1.05
C LEU A 36 34.06 -28.82 0.98
N SER A 37 32.92 -29.35 0.51
CA SER A 37 31.65 -28.61 0.51
C SER A 37 31.12 -28.36 1.92
N ALA A 38 31.27 -29.30 2.86
CA ALA A 38 30.88 -29.10 4.26
C ALA A 38 31.77 -28.09 5.01
N VAL A 39 33.07 -28.07 4.73
CA VAL A 39 34.02 -27.10 5.33
C VAL A 39 33.81 -25.68 4.79
N LEU A 40 33.42 -25.53 3.51
CA LEU A 40 33.06 -24.24 2.91
C LEU A 40 31.71 -23.67 3.40
N VAL A 41 30.84 -24.49 4.00
CA VAL A 41 29.53 -24.06 4.54
C VAL A 41 29.67 -23.46 5.96
N LYS A 42 30.71 -23.78 6.72
CA LYS A 42 30.81 -23.43 8.15
C LYS A 42 31.42 -22.05 8.49
N SER A 43 31.68 -21.18 7.52
CA SER A 43 32.31 -19.86 7.82
C SER A 43 31.87 -18.70 6.93
N LYS A 44 30.79 -18.82 6.16
CA LYS A 44 30.14 -17.63 5.61
C LYS A 44 29.20 -17.06 6.68
N LYS A 45 29.62 -15.97 7.34
CA LYS A 45 28.64 -14.98 7.84
C LYS A 45 27.59 -14.83 6.75
N LEU A 46 26.31 -15.01 7.07
CA LEU A 46 25.22 -14.90 6.11
C LEU A 46 25.45 -13.57 5.37
N LYS A 47 25.82 -13.63 4.09
CA LYS A 47 26.06 -12.39 3.35
C LYS A 47 24.72 -11.65 3.34
N PRO A 48 24.71 -10.33 3.63
CA PRO A 48 23.50 -9.53 3.48
C PRO A 48 22.90 -9.82 2.10
N SER A 49 21.64 -10.24 2.07
CA SER A 49 20.97 -10.73 0.87
C SER A 49 19.56 -10.16 0.83
N CYS A 50 19.16 -9.71 -0.36
CA CYS A 50 17.82 -9.18 -0.63
C CYS A 50 16.71 -10.21 -0.33
N SER A 51 17.05 -11.49 -0.39
CA SER A 51 16.13 -12.60 -0.07
C SER A 51 15.69 -12.66 1.40
N TYR A 52 16.37 -11.98 2.31
CA TYR A 52 16.04 -11.96 3.74
C TYR A 52 15.69 -10.55 4.24
N HIS A 53 15.39 -9.63 3.33
CA HIS A 53 15.09 -8.24 3.65
C HIS A 53 13.78 -8.12 4.43
N ALA A 54 13.84 -7.73 5.70
CA ALA A 54 12.68 -7.78 6.61
C ALA A 54 11.52 -6.88 6.15
N THR A 55 11.81 -5.67 5.68
CA THR A 55 10.79 -4.74 5.19
C THR A 55 10.21 -5.18 3.85
N PHE A 56 10.99 -5.82 2.97
CA PHE A 56 10.54 -6.23 1.63
C PHE A 56 9.31 -7.12 1.70
N TYR A 57 9.27 -8.10 2.61
CA TYR A 57 8.12 -8.99 2.70
C TYR A 57 6.85 -8.27 3.15
N LYS A 58 6.98 -7.27 4.04
CA LYS A 58 5.85 -6.46 4.50
C LYS A 58 5.36 -5.51 3.40
N THR A 59 6.27 -4.77 2.77
CA THR A 59 5.93 -3.81 1.70
C THR A 59 5.44 -4.51 0.44
N ARG A 60 5.97 -5.69 0.10
CA ARG A 60 5.50 -6.53 -1.02
C ARG A 60 4.00 -6.80 -0.93
N ILE A 61 3.48 -7.10 0.26
CA ILE A 61 2.06 -7.39 0.45
C ILE A 61 1.23 -6.15 0.18
N ILE A 62 1.67 -4.98 0.68
CA ILE A 62 1.00 -3.70 0.47
C ILE A 62 1.01 -3.33 -1.02
N LEU A 63 2.19 -3.37 -1.65
CA LEU A 63 2.38 -3.09 -3.07
C LEU A 63 1.50 -3.97 -3.96
N THR A 64 1.47 -5.27 -3.66
CA THR A 64 0.58 -6.26 -4.27
C THR A 64 -0.88 -5.87 -4.11
N LYS A 65 -1.35 -5.57 -2.89
CA LYS A 65 -2.76 -5.18 -2.65
C LYS A 65 -3.16 -3.92 -3.43
N ILE A 66 -2.27 -2.93 -3.51
CA ILE A 66 -2.52 -1.68 -4.23
C ILE A 66 -2.66 -1.93 -5.73
N LEU A 67 -1.68 -2.61 -6.32
CA LEU A 67 -1.63 -2.86 -7.77
C LEU A 67 -2.70 -3.86 -8.24
N TYR A 68 -3.16 -4.74 -7.35
CA TYR A 68 -4.22 -5.73 -7.61
C TYR A 68 -5.60 -5.32 -7.10
N HIS A 69 -5.78 -4.06 -6.71
CA HIS A 69 -7.08 -3.59 -6.28
C HIS A 69 -8.14 -3.80 -7.38
N GLU A 70 -9.37 -4.15 -6.99
CA GLU A 70 -10.44 -4.55 -7.92
C GLU A 70 -10.76 -3.49 -8.99
N LEU A 71 -10.46 -2.23 -8.70
CA LEU A 71 -10.66 -1.08 -9.58
C LEU A 71 -9.62 -0.99 -10.72
N TYR A 72 -8.50 -1.70 -10.63
CA TYR A 72 -7.44 -1.64 -11.65
C TYR A 72 -7.33 -2.91 -12.47
N LYS A 73 -7.46 -4.10 -11.86
CA LYS A 73 -7.29 -5.44 -12.50
C LYS A 73 -6.27 -5.45 -13.65
N ASP A 74 -5.17 -4.73 -13.46
CA ASP A 74 -4.24 -4.43 -14.54
C ASP A 74 -3.24 -5.59 -14.64
N THR A 75 -3.37 -6.37 -15.71
CA THR A 75 -2.50 -7.52 -15.98
C THR A 75 -1.06 -7.11 -16.25
N GLN A 76 -0.81 -5.89 -16.75
CA GLN A 76 0.53 -5.37 -16.96
C GLN A 76 1.17 -4.97 -15.62
N ALA A 77 0.43 -4.24 -14.76
CA ALA A 77 0.89 -3.92 -13.41
C ALA A 77 1.30 -5.18 -12.63
N LYS A 78 0.53 -6.26 -12.82
CA LYS A 78 0.85 -7.58 -12.25
C LYS A 78 2.17 -8.14 -12.68
N GLN A 79 2.36 -8.25 -13.99
CA GLN A 79 3.55 -8.85 -14.55
C GLN A 79 4.80 -8.05 -14.18
N LEU A 80 4.71 -6.71 -14.21
CA LEU A 80 5.79 -5.83 -13.81
C LEU A 80 6.13 -5.99 -12.33
N ASN A 81 5.14 -5.96 -11.44
CA ASN A 81 5.33 -6.14 -10.01
C ASN A 81 5.98 -7.50 -9.69
N ASP A 82 5.46 -8.59 -10.26
CA ASP A 82 6.00 -9.93 -10.04
C ASP A 82 7.45 -10.06 -10.58
N ALA A 83 7.76 -9.44 -11.73
CA ALA A 83 9.10 -9.45 -12.30
C ALA A 83 10.09 -8.60 -11.47
N LEU A 84 9.68 -7.42 -11.02
CA LEU A 84 10.50 -6.54 -10.18
C LEU A 84 10.73 -7.12 -8.78
N GLN A 85 9.72 -7.77 -8.18
CA GLN A 85 9.90 -8.51 -6.93
C GLN A 85 10.91 -9.65 -7.08
N LYS A 86 10.87 -10.39 -8.20
CA LYS A 86 11.88 -11.43 -8.49
C LYS A 86 13.26 -10.84 -8.69
N GLN A 87 13.39 -9.71 -9.39
CA GLN A 87 14.66 -9.02 -9.54
C GLN A 87 15.21 -8.58 -8.20
N PHE A 88 14.39 -7.94 -7.37
CA PHE A 88 14.77 -7.54 -6.00
C PHE A 88 15.33 -8.71 -5.21
N LEU A 89 14.62 -9.84 -5.15
CA LEU A 89 15.06 -11.03 -4.41
C LEU A 89 16.39 -11.61 -4.91
N ASN A 90 16.67 -11.48 -6.21
CA ASN A 90 17.88 -12.00 -6.85
C ASN A 90 18.99 -10.95 -6.97
N SER A 91 18.73 -9.68 -6.61
CA SER A 91 19.71 -8.61 -6.67
C SER A 91 20.88 -8.90 -5.74
N LYS A 92 22.07 -8.48 -6.16
CA LYS A 92 23.19 -8.34 -5.24
C LYS A 92 23.12 -6.94 -4.65
N PRO A 93 23.05 -6.79 -3.32
CA PRO A 93 23.06 -5.48 -2.69
C PRO A 93 24.28 -4.68 -3.14
N SER A 94 24.07 -3.39 -3.42
CA SER A 94 25.13 -2.49 -3.86
C SER A 94 24.81 -1.07 -3.38
N ILE A 95 25.85 -0.27 -3.17
CA ILE A 95 25.70 1.14 -2.84
C ILE A 95 24.94 1.84 -3.99
N LYS A 96 23.86 2.53 -3.64
CA LYS A 96 23.02 3.26 -4.60
C LYS A 96 23.20 4.77 -4.48
N SER A 97 23.13 5.44 -5.62
CA SER A 97 23.05 6.91 -5.69
C SER A 97 21.61 7.40 -5.44
N GLU A 98 21.44 8.70 -5.25
CA GLU A 98 20.11 9.31 -5.18
C GLU A 98 19.33 9.09 -6.48
N ASP A 99 19.99 9.18 -7.65
CA ASP A 99 19.37 8.95 -8.96
C ASP A 99 18.87 7.50 -9.13
N ASP A 100 19.57 6.52 -8.55
CA ASP A 100 19.13 5.12 -8.56
C ASP A 100 17.87 4.90 -7.71
N LEU A 101 17.63 5.78 -6.73
CA LEU A 101 16.62 5.61 -5.70
C LEU A 101 15.49 6.65 -5.74
N GLY A 102 15.55 7.67 -6.60
CA GLY A 102 14.49 8.65 -6.85
C GLY A 102 13.79 9.13 -5.58
N VAL A 103 12.47 8.90 -5.47
CA VAL A 103 11.67 9.29 -4.28
C VAL A 103 12.09 8.60 -2.97
N CYS A 104 12.88 7.53 -3.05
CA CYS A 104 13.46 6.80 -1.93
C CYS A 104 14.95 7.15 -1.70
N SER A 105 15.43 8.30 -2.18
CA SER A 105 16.83 8.75 -2.11
C SER A 105 17.43 8.85 -0.72
N GLU A 106 16.62 8.81 0.35
CA GLU A 106 17.13 8.83 1.72
C GLU A 106 18.02 7.63 2.07
N TYR A 107 17.90 6.51 1.35
CA TYR A 107 18.74 5.33 1.51
C TYR A 107 19.95 5.34 0.57
N ALA A 108 20.25 6.48 -0.09
CA ALA A 108 21.44 6.62 -0.91
C ALA A 108 22.70 6.47 -0.04
N GLY A 109 23.72 5.80 -0.58
CA GLY A 109 24.93 5.43 0.17
C GLY A 109 24.82 4.09 0.91
N GLU A 110 23.63 3.51 1.07
CA GLU A 110 23.44 2.20 1.70
C GLU A 110 23.53 1.04 0.69
N ASN A 111 23.84 -0.18 1.16
CA ASN A 111 23.86 -1.37 0.29
C ASN A 111 22.45 -1.87 -0.01
N SER A 112 21.76 -1.18 -0.92
CA SER A 112 20.35 -1.44 -1.25
C SER A 112 20.16 -2.49 -2.35
N CYS A 113 19.00 -3.13 -2.30
CA CYS A 113 18.49 -4.05 -3.32
C CYS A 113 17.57 -3.37 -4.34
N CYS A 114 17.13 -2.14 -4.05
CA CYS A 114 16.30 -1.36 -4.95
C CYS A 114 17.08 -0.85 -6.16
N ASN A 115 16.34 -0.57 -7.22
CA ASN A 115 16.79 0.14 -8.40
C ASN A 115 15.72 1.13 -8.83
N ILE A 116 16.02 1.94 -9.83
CA ILE A 116 15.13 2.99 -10.31
C ILE A 116 13.76 2.44 -10.74
N ASN A 117 13.69 1.24 -11.31
CA ASN A 117 12.44 0.63 -11.76
C ASN A 117 11.55 0.20 -10.59
N MET A 118 12.14 -0.33 -9.52
CA MET A 118 11.40 -0.60 -8.27
C MET A 118 10.89 0.69 -7.65
N VAL A 119 11.71 1.75 -7.63
CA VAL A 119 11.31 3.05 -7.08
C VAL A 119 10.20 3.70 -7.90
N LYS A 120 10.27 3.67 -9.23
CA LYS A 120 9.17 4.13 -10.10
C LYS A 120 7.88 3.35 -9.84
N LEU A 121 7.97 2.03 -9.63
CA LEU A 121 6.81 1.22 -9.25
C LEU A 121 6.24 1.64 -7.90
N ILE A 122 7.10 1.95 -6.91
CA ILE A 122 6.70 2.46 -5.60
C ILE A 122 5.95 3.78 -5.73
N ASP A 123 6.49 4.74 -6.49
CA ASP A 123 5.84 6.04 -6.68
C ASP A 123 4.47 5.89 -7.36
N GLN A 124 4.40 5.09 -8.43
CA GLN A 124 3.15 4.82 -9.13
C GLN A 124 2.13 4.08 -8.25
N ALA A 125 2.57 3.14 -7.41
CA ALA A 125 1.68 2.46 -6.47
C ALA A 125 1.16 3.42 -5.40
N ALA A 126 2.01 4.26 -4.82
CA ALA A 126 1.59 5.28 -3.86
C ALA A 126 0.57 6.26 -4.48
N PHE A 127 0.73 6.63 -5.74
CA PHE A 127 -0.23 7.45 -6.47
C PHE A 127 -1.56 6.70 -6.73
N LEU A 128 -1.50 5.44 -7.17
CA LEU A 128 -2.70 4.62 -7.40
C LEU A 128 -3.49 4.32 -6.13
N LYS A 129 -2.81 4.22 -4.97
CA LYS A 129 -3.41 3.92 -3.66
C LYS A 129 -4.59 4.86 -3.33
N VAL A 130 -4.55 6.11 -3.77
CA VAL A 130 -5.53 7.12 -3.38
C VAL A 130 -6.73 7.22 -4.31
N LYS A 131 -6.70 6.59 -5.49
CA LYS A 131 -7.83 6.66 -6.42
C LYS A 131 -9.13 6.03 -5.90
N PRO A 132 -9.13 4.92 -5.14
CA PRO A 132 -10.37 4.44 -4.53
C PRO A 132 -10.94 5.47 -3.55
N LEU A 133 -10.08 6.26 -2.88
CA LEU A 133 -10.50 7.31 -1.94
C LEU A 133 -11.12 8.49 -2.68
N GLN A 134 -10.59 8.83 -3.87
CA GLN A 134 -11.16 9.88 -4.72
C GLN A 134 -12.45 9.44 -5.41
N GLN A 135 -12.56 8.19 -5.84
CA GLN A 135 -13.78 7.68 -6.48
C GLN A 135 -14.89 7.33 -5.48
N ALA A 136 -14.56 7.19 -4.19
CA ALA A 136 -15.56 6.98 -3.16
C ALA A 136 -16.49 8.19 -3.03
N LYS A 137 -17.78 7.90 -2.84
CA LYS A 137 -18.81 8.92 -2.69
C LYS A 137 -18.54 9.81 -1.47
N SER A 138 -18.35 11.11 -1.70
CA SER A 138 -18.00 12.04 -0.63
C SER A 138 -19.18 12.31 0.30
N ALA A 139 -18.90 12.75 1.54
CA ALA A 139 -19.96 13.23 2.45
C ALA A 139 -20.79 14.37 1.84
N PHE A 140 -20.21 15.18 0.94
CA PHE A 140 -20.91 16.23 0.20
C PHE A 140 -21.89 15.67 -0.81
N GLN A 141 -21.47 14.67 -1.61
CA GLN A 141 -22.38 13.98 -2.53
C GLN A 141 -23.53 13.30 -1.78
N LYS A 142 -23.26 12.72 -0.60
CA LYS A 142 -24.31 12.17 0.29
C LYS A 142 -25.26 13.26 0.79
N PHE A 143 -24.74 14.43 1.17
CA PHE A 143 -25.56 15.59 1.59
C PHE A 143 -26.55 16.01 0.50
N ILE A 144 -26.12 16.11 -0.76
CA ILE A 144 -27.01 16.48 -1.88
C ILE A 144 -28.14 15.44 -2.07
N ASN A 145 -27.82 14.15 -1.99
CA ASN A 145 -28.85 13.11 -2.11
C ASN A 145 -29.84 13.14 -0.96
N ILE A 146 -29.35 13.34 0.27
CA ILE A 146 -30.21 13.46 1.45
C ILE A 146 -31.12 14.68 1.31
N TYR A 147 -30.59 15.82 0.84
CA TYR A 147 -31.39 17.00 0.58
C TYR A 147 -32.52 16.72 -0.41
N LYS A 148 -32.20 16.09 -1.54
CA LYS A 148 -33.20 15.69 -2.56
C LYS A 148 -34.24 14.70 -2.03
N ALA A 149 -33.81 13.72 -1.25
CA ALA A 149 -34.75 12.78 -0.64
C ALA A 149 -35.73 13.52 0.29
N GLN A 150 -35.22 14.41 1.13
CA GLN A 150 -36.04 15.16 2.07
C GLN A 150 -36.97 16.16 1.39
N ILE A 151 -36.55 16.85 0.34
CA ILE A 151 -37.44 17.77 -0.38
C ILE A 151 -38.53 17.02 -1.16
N ASN A 152 -38.23 15.84 -1.70
CA ASN A 152 -39.22 15.02 -2.38
C ASN A 152 -40.24 14.42 -1.40
N GLU A 153 -39.76 13.94 -0.25
CA GLU A 153 -40.60 13.36 0.81
C GLU A 153 -41.52 14.40 1.45
N ASN A 154 -40.98 15.58 1.80
CA ASN A 154 -41.71 16.57 2.60
C ASN A 154 -42.39 17.64 1.75
N CYS A 155 -41.82 18.01 0.58
CA CYS A 155 -42.33 19.10 -0.25
C CYS A 155 -42.85 18.64 -1.63
N HIS A 156 -42.79 17.34 -1.93
CA HIS A 156 -43.20 16.77 -3.22
C HIS A 156 -42.53 17.43 -4.45
N LYS A 157 -41.29 17.89 -4.29
CA LYS A 157 -40.48 18.45 -5.38
C LYS A 157 -39.36 17.48 -5.76
N ASN A 158 -39.20 17.25 -7.06
CA ASN A 158 -38.09 16.48 -7.60
C ASN A 158 -37.02 17.41 -8.17
N ILE A 159 -35.77 17.26 -7.74
CA ILE A 159 -34.64 18.10 -8.16
C ILE A 159 -33.53 17.19 -8.71
N ASN A 160 -32.89 17.60 -9.80
CA ASN A 160 -31.73 16.90 -10.37
C ASN A 160 -30.41 17.32 -9.68
N ASP A 161 -29.48 16.38 -9.49
CA ASP A 161 -28.15 16.63 -8.92
C ASP A 161 -27.36 17.66 -9.73
N GLU A 162 -27.38 17.53 -11.05
CA GLU A 162 -26.68 18.45 -11.95
C GLU A 162 -27.16 19.89 -11.77
N ASN A 163 -28.47 20.10 -11.56
CA ASN A 163 -29.05 21.42 -11.37
C ASN A 163 -28.63 22.06 -10.04
N ILE A 164 -28.29 21.26 -9.02
CA ILE A 164 -27.77 21.78 -7.75
C ILE A 164 -26.27 22.04 -7.88
N LEU A 165 -25.52 21.08 -8.42
CA LEU A 165 -24.06 21.12 -8.46
C LEU A 165 -23.50 22.16 -9.44
N SER A 166 -24.26 22.52 -10.48
CA SER A 166 -23.88 23.52 -11.50
C SER A 166 -24.44 24.93 -11.23
N ASN A 167 -25.28 25.11 -10.20
CA ASN A 167 -25.90 26.41 -9.94
C ASN A 167 -24.92 27.32 -9.17
N GLU A 168 -24.30 28.24 -9.89
CA GLU A 168 -23.33 29.21 -9.37
C GLU A 168 -23.96 30.24 -8.42
N ASN A 169 -25.29 30.39 -8.41
CA ASN A 169 -25.97 31.30 -7.49
C ASN A 169 -26.07 30.76 -6.06
N LEU A 170 -25.83 29.46 -5.86
CA LEU A 170 -25.74 28.82 -4.54
C LEU A 170 -24.34 29.04 -3.95
N LYS A 171 -24.00 30.29 -3.62
CA LYS A 171 -22.65 30.71 -3.22
C LYS A 171 -22.11 29.92 -2.04
N ILE A 172 -22.89 29.75 -0.97
CA ILE A 172 -22.46 29.01 0.23
C ILE A 172 -22.21 27.55 -0.14
N LEU A 173 -23.07 26.95 -0.95
CA LEU A 173 -22.91 25.58 -1.41
C LEU A 173 -21.64 25.41 -2.27
N GLN A 174 -21.39 26.31 -3.22
CA GLN A 174 -20.22 26.25 -4.11
C GLN A 174 -18.91 26.48 -3.33
N GLU A 175 -18.89 27.42 -2.39
CA GLU A 175 -17.75 27.63 -1.49
C GLU A 175 -17.44 26.37 -0.67
N ASN A 176 -18.46 25.73 -0.09
CA ASN A 176 -18.28 24.50 0.68
C ASN A 176 -17.88 23.31 -0.20
N LYS A 177 -18.40 23.21 -1.43
CA LYS A 177 -18.00 22.20 -2.43
C LYS A 177 -16.51 22.32 -2.75
N GLN A 178 -16.04 23.52 -3.07
CA GLN A 178 -14.62 23.76 -3.37
C GLN A 178 -13.73 23.44 -2.16
N LYS A 179 -14.11 23.91 -0.96
CA LYS A 179 -13.38 23.61 0.28
C LYS A 179 -13.32 22.10 0.55
N GLN A 180 -14.40 21.37 0.28
CA GLN A 180 -14.44 19.91 0.41
C GLN A 180 -13.47 19.24 -0.56
N ALA A 181 -13.46 19.67 -1.83
CA ALA A 181 -12.57 19.16 -2.85
C ALA A 181 -11.10 19.34 -2.46
N ASP A 182 -10.72 20.57 -2.05
CA ASP A 182 -9.35 20.89 -1.63
C ASP A 182 -8.89 20.02 -0.46
N CYS A 183 -9.74 19.86 0.55
CA CYS A 183 -9.43 19.06 1.72
C CYS A 183 -9.33 17.56 1.40
N LYS A 184 -10.11 17.08 0.44
CA LYS A 184 -10.07 15.67 0.00
C LYS A 184 -8.79 15.39 -0.79
N VAL A 185 -8.39 16.32 -1.66
CA VAL A 185 -7.12 16.26 -2.38
C VAL A 185 -5.94 16.30 -1.40
N ASN A 186 -5.93 17.20 -0.41
CA ASN A 186 -4.86 17.28 0.59
C ASN A 186 -4.77 16.02 1.46
N PHE A 187 -5.91 15.43 1.83
CA PHE A 187 -5.94 14.15 2.51
C PHE A 187 -5.31 13.04 1.67
N ALA A 188 -5.72 12.91 0.41
CA ALA A 188 -5.16 11.94 -0.52
C ALA A 188 -3.65 12.14 -0.72
N LYS A 189 -3.16 13.37 -0.92
CA LYS A 189 -1.72 13.66 -1.00
C LYS A 189 -0.97 13.14 0.24
N SER A 190 -1.56 13.29 1.43
CA SER A 190 -0.98 12.79 2.67
C SER A 190 -0.95 11.27 2.76
N ILE A 191 -2.02 10.58 2.33
CA ILE A 191 -2.06 9.10 2.24
C ILE A 191 -1.06 8.57 1.20
N SER A 192 -0.95 9.24 0.05
CA SER A 192 0.02 8.88 -0.99
C SER A 192 1.45 9.04 -0.47
N SER A 193 1.76 10.18 0.15
CA SER A 193 3.07 10.45 0.74
C SER A 193 3.45 9.45 1.83
N PHE A 194 2.49 9.08 2.68
CA PHE A 194 2.68 8.05 3.69
C PHE A 194 2.98 6.69 3.05
N THR A 195 2.12 6.27 2.12
CA THR A 195 2.27 4.98 1.41
C THR A 195 3.63 4.89 0.71
N ARG A 196 4.07 5.97 0.07
CA ARG A 196 5.38 6.06 -0.57
C ARG A 196 6.53 5.84 0.40
N GLY A 197 6.54 6.58 1.52
CA GLY A 197 7.61 6.43 2.52
C GLY A 197 7.64 5.03 3.14
N VAL A 198 6.47 4.46 3.43
CA VAL A 198 6.34 3.07 3.90
C VAL A 198 6.92 2.08 2.89
N LEU A 199 6.57 2.20 1.60
CA LEU A 199 7.08 1.31 0.56
C LEU A 199 8.58 1.49 0.33
N CYS A 200 9.09 2.72 0.43
CA CYS A 200 10.51 3.03 0.30
C CYS A 200 11.39 2.33 1.35
N THR A 201 10.83 1.88 2.49
CA THR A 201 11.60 1.10 3.49
C THR A 201 12.16 -0.22 2.94
N MET A 202 11.67 -0.72 1.80
CA MET A 202 12.28 -1.86 1.12
C MET A 202 13.61 -1.52 0.43
N CYS A 203 13.91 -0.23 0.29
CA CYS A 203 15.14 0.27 -0.31
C CYS A 203 16.23 0.57 0.72
N ALA A 204 15.97 0.36 2.01
CA ALA A 204 17.00 0.36 3.04
C ALA A 204 18.13 -0.63 2.70
N GLY A 205 19.33 -0.32 3.14
CA GLY A 205 20.50 -1.18 3.01
C GLY A 205 20.33 -2.44 3.82
N VAL A 206 20.63 -3.59 3.20
CA VAL A 206 20.57 -4.89 3.89
C VAL A 206 21.53 -4.99 5.08
N ASP A 207 22.53 -4.12 5.13
CA ASP A 207 23.53 -3.99 6.17
C ASP A 207 23.15 -3.01 7.29
N GLN A 208 22.21 -2.10 7.05
CA GLN A 208 21.71 -1.12 8.03
C GLN A 208 20.28 -1.41 8.51
N LEU A 209 19.66 -2.48 8.01
CA LEU A 209 18.29 -2.87 8.39
C LEU A 209 18.08 -2.95 9.90
N GLU A 210 19.03 -3.47 10.67
CA GLU A 210 18.89 -3.59 12.12
C GLU A 210 18.78 -2.23 12.83
N ASP A 211 19.36 -1.18 12.25
CA ASP A 211 19.31 0.18 12.81
C ASP A 211 17.89 0.75 12.74
N TYR A 212 17.10 0.34 11.75
CA TYR A 212 15.72 0.78 11.52
C TYR A 212 14.67 0.01 12.33
N PHE A 213 15.06 -1.03 13.09
CA PHE A 213 14.13 -1.77 13.95
C PHE A 213 14.53 -1.69 15.42
N ASN A 214 13.55 -1.67 16.31
CA ASN A 214 13.81 -1.83 17.74
C ASN A 214 13.94 -3.33 18.12
N ASN A 215 14.22 -3.59 19.39
CA ASN A 215 14.34 -4.97 19.91
C ASN A 215 13.06 -5.80 19.76
N ASN A 216 11.90 -5.15 19.68
CA ASN A 216 10.59 -5.78 19.46
C ASN A 216 10.27 -5.99 17.97
N LYS A 217 11.22 -5.73 17.06
CA LYS A 217 11.04 -5.80 15.59
C LYS A 217 9.98 -4.83 15.06
N GLN A 218 9.75 -3.73 15.78
CA GLN A 218 8.94 -2.61 15.32
C GLN A 218 9.82 -1.64 14.53
N LEU A 219 9.29 -1.10 13.43
CA LEU A 219 9.99 -0.12 12.62
C LEU A 219 10.16 1.18 13.43
N LYS A 220 11.37 1.73 13.45
CA LYS A 220 11.63 3.06 14.00
C LYS A 220 11.21 4.11 12.98
N ILE A 221 10.38 5.06 13.39
CA ILE A 221 9.90 6.16 12.54
C ILE A 221 10.41 7.49 13.07
N SER A 222 10.90 8.33 12.16
CA SER A 222 11.31 9.70 12.45
C SER A 222 10.13 10.52 13.02
N PRO A 223 10.30 11.20 14.18
CA PRO A 223 9.24 12.00 14.80
C PRO A 223 8.67 13.05 13.85
N THR A 224 9.53 13.72 13.08
CA THR A 224 9.12 14.75 12.11
C THR A 224 8.21 14.19 11.04
N SER A 225 8.54 13.01 10.51
CA SER A 225 7.73 12.37 9.46
C SER A 225 6.37 11.89 9.97
N SER A 226 6.35 11.33 11.19
CA SER A 226 5.14 10.93 11.90
C SER A 226 4.22 12.12 12.17
N GLN A 227 4.77 13.19 12.75
CA GLN A 227 4.02 14.40 13.05
C GLN A 227 3.47 15.07 11.79
N THR A 228 4.25 15.10 10.70
CA THR A 228 3.79 15.69 9.42
C THR A 228 2.60 14.93 8.86
N PHE A 229 2.67 13.60 8.83
CA PHE A 229 1.56 12.77 8.38
C PHE A 229 0.29 12.98 9.23
N GLU A 230 0.44 12.88 10.55
CA GLU A 230 -0.69 13.01 11.48
C GLU A 230 -1.30 14.41 11.44
N LYS A 231 -0.47 15.46 11.36
CA LYS A 231 -0.93 16.84 11.25
C LYS A 231 -1.70 17.06 9.95
N ASN A 232 -1.14 16.69 8.81
CA ASN A 232 -1.75 16.98 7.51
C ASN A 232 -3.06 16.20 7.31
N THR A 233 -3.13 14.96 7.80
CA THR A 233 -4.38 14.19 7.81
C THR A 233 -5.41 14.79 8.78
N GLN A 234 -4.99 15.20 9.97
CA GLN A 234 -5.87 15.86 10.95
C GLN A 234 -6.45 17.17 10.40
N GLU A 235 -5.63 18.04 9.80
CA GLU A 235 -6.09 19.31 9.21
C GLU A 235 -7.12 19.07 8.09
N ALA A 236 -6.91 18.05 7.25
CA ALA A 236 -7.84 17.70 6.19
C ALA A 236 -9.16 17.10 6.71
N ILE A 237 -9.10 16.30 7.79
CA ILE A 237 -10.30 15.77 8.47
C ILE A 237 -11.07 16.91 9.15
N GLN A 238 -10.39 17.77 9.90
CA GLN A 238 -11.00 18.93 10.57
C GLN A 238 -11.64 19.89 9.57
N CYS A 239 -11.01 20.07 8.40
CA CYS A 239 -11.62 20.82 7.31
C CYS A 239 -12.96 20.20 6.87
N HIS A 240 -13.03 18.88 6.68
CA HIS A 240 -14.29 18.20 6.33
C HIS A 240 -15.33 18.31 7.45
N GLU A 241 -14.92 18.11 8.70
CA GLU A 241 -15.79 18.23 9.88
C GLU A 241 -16.40 19.65 9.95
N GLN A 242 -15.61 20.69 9.68
CA GLN A 242 -16.12 22.06 9.63
C GLN A 242 -17.19 22.27 8.57
N ILE A 243 -17.09 21.63 7.39
CA ILE A 243 -18.10 21.75 6.33
C ILE A 243 -19.44 21.15 6.78
N PHE A 244 -19.40 20.04 7.52
CA PHE A 244 -20.59 19.31 7.97
C PHE A 244 -20.96 19.58 9.44
N ASN A 245 -20.49 20.70 10.02
CA ASN A 245 -20.97 21.13 11.32
C ASN A 245 -22.45 21.60 11.23
N GLN A 246 -23.14 21.61 12.37
CA GLN A 246 -24.58 21.89 12.42
C GLN A 246 -24.96 23.28 11.90
N ALA A 247 -24.09 24.28 12.04
CA ALA A 247 -24.34 25.63 11.57
C ALA A 247 -24.17 25.74 10.04
N ASN A 248 -23.11 25.16 9.49
CA ASN A 248 -22.86 25.16 8.05
C ASN A 248 -23.87 24.32 7.28
N ILE A 249 -24.30 23.18 7.84
CA ILE A 249 -25.41 22.41 7.28
C ILE A 249 -26.68 23.25 7.22
N GLU A 250 -27.01 23.97 8.29
CA GLU A 250 -28.19 24.83 8.31
C GLU A 250 -28.12 25.93 7.23
N LEU A 251 -26.95 26.57 7.08
CA LEU A 251 -26.73 27.58 6.06
C LEU A 251 -26.88 27.03 4.64
N MET A 252 -26.23 25.89 4.34
CA MET A 252 -26.35 25.23 3.03
C MET A 252 -27.79 24.84 2.72
N VAL A 253 -28.52 24.25 3.68
CA VAL A 253 -29.92 23.84 3.46
C VAL A 253 -30.84 25.06 3.30
N LYS A 254 -30.63 26.14 4.07
CA LYS A 254 -31.41 27.38 3.92
C LYS A 254 -31.18 28.03 2.55
N GLU A 255 -29.93 28.07 2.07
CA GLU A 255 -29.62 28.56 0.73
C GLU A 255 -30.33 27.71 -0.33
N LEU A 256 -30.20 26.38 -0.26
CA LEU A 256 -30.91 25.46 -1.15
C LEU A 256 -32.43 25.68 -1.12
N ASN A 257 -33.03 25.79 0.06
CA ASN A 257 -34.47 26.03 0.21
C ASN A 257 -34.91 27.36 -0.40
N SER A 258 -34.09 28.40 -0.27
CA SER A 258 -34.37 29.72 -0.87
C SER A 258 -34.46 29.65 -2.40
N PHE A 259 -33.72 28.73 -3.03
CA PHE A 259 -33.76 28.51 -4.47
C PHE A 259 -34.87 27.55 -4.91
N TYR A 260 -35.09 26.45 -4.20
CA TYR A 260 -35.91 25.36 -4.70
C TYR A 260 -37.29 25.22 -4.04
N ILE A 261 -37.48 25.72 -2.82
CA ILE A 261 -38.79 25.68 -2.13
C ILE A 261 -39.55 26.99 -2.37
N GLN A 262 -38.86 28.14 -2.25
CA GLN A 262 -39.29 29.54 -2.51
C GLN A 262 -40.53 30.03 -1.74
N THR A 263 -41.62 29.26 -1.66
CA THR A 263 -42.93 29.71 -1.18
C THR A 263 -43.49 28.91 0.00
N ASP A 264 -42.97 27.71 0.27
CA ASP A 264 -43.44 26.83 1.36
C ASP A 264 -42.45 26.81 2.53
N HIS A 265 -42.54 27.82 3.39
CA HIS A 265 -41.64 27.97 4.54
C HIS A 265 -41.77 26.83 5.56
N THR A 266 -42.99 26.30 5.75
CA THR A 266 -43.24 25.16 6.65
C THR A 266 -42.50 23.92 6.18
N CYS A 267 -42.53 23.62 4.89
CA CYS A 267 -41.77 22.50 4.36
C CYS A 267 -40.25 22.72 4.49
N GLY A 268 -39.77 23.94 4.21
CA GLY A 268 -38.36 24.30 4.33
C GLY A 268 -37.80 24.06 5.73
N ASP A 269 -38.54 24.43 6.78
CA ASP A 269 -38.14 24.22 8.17
C ASP A 269 -38.07 22.74 8.55
N VAL A 270 -38.99 21.91 8.04
CA VAL A 270 -38.96 20.45 8.23
C VAL A 270 -37.72 19.85 7.58
N VAL A 271 -37.40 20.24 6.34
CA VAL A 271 -36.20 19.78 5.62
C VAL A 271 -34.93 20.15 6.39
N VAL A 272 -34.81 21.39 6.87
CA VAL A 272 -33.66 21.83 7.71
C VAL A 272 -33.53 20.93 8.94
N LYS A 273 -34.63 20.74 9.69
CA LYS A 273 -34.64 19.93 10.91
C LYS A 273 -34.21 18.48 10.65
N ASN A 274 -34.75 17.86 9.60
CA ASN A 274 -34.48 16.46 9.29
C ASN A 274 -33.01 16.25 8.86
N ILE A 275 -32.49 17.11 7.99
CA ILE A 275 -31.09 17.01 7.54
C ILE A 275 -30.11 17.23 8.70
N LYS A 276 -30.35 18.24 9.54
CA LYS A 276 -29.53 18.46 10.76
C LYS A 276 -29.52 17.24 11.68
N SER A 277 -30.66 16.57 11.83
CA SER A 277 -30.79 15.34 12.62
C SER A 277 -29.98 14.18 12.02
N ILE A 278 -30.02 13.99 10.70
CA ILE A 278 -29.27 12.95 9.99
C ILE A 278 -27.75 13.14 10.19
N PHE A 279 -27.26 14.38 10.05
CA PHE A 279 -25.84 14.69 10.16
C PHE A 279 -25.33 14.90 11.59
N LYS A 280 -26.19 14.79 12.62
CA LYS A 280 -25.78 14.90 14.02
C LYS A 280 -24.71 13.87 14.40
N ASN A 281 -24.68 12.70 13.73
CA ASN A 281 -23.73 11.61 13.93
C ASN A 281 -22.98 11.27 12.63
N HIS A 282 -22.44 12.27 11.93
CA HIS A 282 -21.78 12.06 10.62
C HIS A 282 -20.42 11.35 10.71
N LYS A 283 -19.90 11.11 11.92
CA LYS A 283 -18.70 10.29 12.24
C LYS A 283 -17.40 10.74 11.53
N ILE A 284 -17.29 12.02 11.16
CA ILE A 284 -16.04 12.58 10.63
C ILE A 284 -15.36 13.33 11.78
N HIS A 285 -14.47 12.64 12.48
CA HIS A 285 -13.69 13.22 13.57
C HIS A 285 -12.23 12.78 13.42
N SER A 286 -11.31 13.63 13.86
CA SER A 286 -9.87 13.32 13.84
C SER A 286 -9.44 12.35 14.94
N GLU A 287 -10.34 12.07 15.88
CA GLU A 287 -10.12 11.15 16.99
C GLU A 287 -11.22 10.08 17.04
N ASP A 288 -10.85 8.89 17.49
CA ASP A 288 -11.78 7.79 17.77
C ASP A 288 -12.53 8.01 19.10
N SER A 289 -13.43 7.10 19.45
CA SER A 289 -14.20 7.17 20.71
C SER A 289 -13.34 7.10 21.98
N GLU A 290 -12.06 6.72 21.86
CA GLU A 290 -11.08 6.61 22.93
C GLU A 290 -10.08 7.79 22.90
N HIS A 291 -10.35 8.85 22.13
CA HIS A 291 -9.50 10.05 21.94
C HIS A 291 -8.13 9.75 21.30
N ARG A 292 -8.01 8.62 20.59
CA ARG A 292 -6.83 8.30 19.79
C ARG A 292 -7.00 8.87 18.40
N LYS A 293 -5.91 9.34 17.79
CA LYS A 293 -5.93 9.83 16.40
C LYS A 293 -6.47 8.75 15.46
N THR A 294 -7.39 9.12 14.58
CA THR A 294 -7.95 8.22 13.56
C THR A 294 -6.89 7.76 12.56
N CYS A 295 -6.03 8.68 12.13
CA CYS A 295 -4.89 8.41 11.26
C CYS A 295 -3.63 8.33 12.12
N ARG A 296 -3.14 7.11 12.33
CA ARG A 296 -1.98 6.86 13.19
C ARG A 296 -0.76 6.52 12.34
N SER A 297 0.37 7.13 12.67
CA SER A 297 1.64 6.86 11.99
C SER A 297 2.30 5.54 12.40
N ASP A 298 1.88 4.96 13.53
CA ASP A 298 2.45 3.74 14.14
C ASP A 298 1.87 2.42 13.60
N HIS A 299 1.01 2.52 12.58
CA HIS A 299 0.45 1.42 11.80
C HIS A 299 0.97 1.49 10.37
N VAL A 300 2.23 1.11 10.18
CA VAL A 300 2.95 1.26 8.92
C VAL A 300 2.57 0.18 7.91
N TYR A 301 2.54 -1.07 8.34
CA TYR A 301 2.22 -2.23 7.51
C TYR A 301 0.85 -2.85 7.83
N GLY A 302 0.19 -2.34 8.89
CA GLY A 302 -1.15 -2.72 9.32
C GLY A 302 -2.29 -2.17 8.45
N ASP A 303 -3.53 -2.45 8.87
CA ASP A 303 -4.71 -1.92 8.18
C ASP A 303 -5.03 -0.48 8.62
N ASN A 304 -4.96 0.46 7.67
CA ASN A 304 -5.34 1.86 7.85
C ASN A 304 -6.71 2.21 7.23
N SER A 305 -7.54 1.21 6.93
CA SER A 305 -8.84 1.39 6.28
C SER A 305 -9.76 2.38 7.01
N HIS A 306 -9.68 2.50 8.34
CA HIS A 306 -10.49 3.47 9.08
C HIS A 306 -10.09 4.91 8.76
N CYS A 307 -8.79 5.22 8.81
CA CYS A 307 -8.24 6.51 8.38
C CYS A 307 -8.59 6.77 6.91
N GLU A 308 -8.28 5.83 6.02
CA GLU A 308 -8.48 6.00 4.57
C GLU A 308 -9.95 6.31 4.19
N ASN A 309 -10.91 5.77 4.95
CA ASN A 309 -12.33 5.95 4.68
C ASN A 309 -13.00 7.07 5.50
N ILE A 310 -12.28 7.77 6.37
CA ILE A 310 -12.88 8.74 7.31
C ILE A 310 -13.67 9.86 6.63
N LEU A 311 -13.21 10.33 5.46
CA LEU A 311 -13.85 11.41 4.70
C LEU A 311 -15.18 11.01 4.05
N GLN A 312 -15.48 9.71 3.97
CA GLN A 312 -16.77 9.20 3.49
C GLN A 312 -17.87 9.40 4.54
N GLY A 313 -17.50 9.73 5.79
CA GLY A 313 -18.40 9.84 6.91
C GLY A 313 -19.13 8.54 7.23
N ASN A 314 -20.25 8.65 7.93
CA ASN A 314 -21.08 7.48 8.25
C ASN A 314 -21.50 6.73 6.97
N LYS A 315 -21.28 5.41 6.92
CA LYS A 315 -21.73 4.56 5.82
C LYS A 315 -23.26 4.51 5.73
N ASP A 316 -23.93 4.70 6.87
CA ASP A 316 -25.38 4.70 7.03
C ASP A 316 -26.07 6.04 6.83
N LEU A 317 -25.32 7.08 6.41
CA LEU A 317 -25.87 8.42 6.22
C LEU A 317 -27.07 8.42 5.24
N GLU A 318 -27.01 7.55 4.23
CA GLU A 318 -28.07 7.36 3.23
C GLU A 318 -28.96 6.13 3.51
N SER A 319 -28.64 5.29 4.51
CA SER A 319 -29.40 4.06 4.81
C SER A 319 -30.62 4.31 5.68
N LYS A 320 -30.69 5.41 6.44
CA LYS A 320 -31.91 5.79 7.19
C LYS A 320 -33.14 6.06 6.30
N THR A 321 -32.95 6.18 4.98
CA THR A 321 -34.02 6.28 3.97
C THR A 321 -34.58 4.93 3.51
N GLN A 322 -33.98 3.79 3.89
CA GLN A 322 -34.52 2.45 3.66
C GLN A 322 -34.37 1.60 4.92
N ARG A 323 -35.49 1.23 5.55
CA ARG A 323 -35.52 0.27 6.66
C ARG A 323 -34.90 -1.07 6.21
N PHE A 324 -33.66 -1.31 6.60
CA PHE A 324 -33.09 -2.65 6.68
C PHE A 324 -32.35 -2.83 8.00
N LEU A 325 -32.57 -3.99 8.61
CA LEU A 325 -31.86 -4.45 9.80
C LEU A 325 -30.48 -4.96 9.33
N THR A 326 -29.39 -4.22 9.59
CA THR A 326 -28.05 -4.62 9.14
C THR A 326 -27.22 -5.26 10.24
N PHE A 327 -26.70 -6.45 9.90
CA PHE A 327 -25.72 -7.30 10.59
C PHE A 327 -24.28 -6.74 10.55
N GLU A 328 -24.09 -5.44 10.28
CA GLU A 328 -22.79 -4.87 9.86
C GLU A 328 -21.89 -4.36 11.01
N ASP A 329 -22.46 -4.12 12.20
CA ASP A 329 -21.69 -3.70 13.39
C ASP A 329 -20.69 -4.78 13.86
N GLU A 330 -20.92 -6.05 13.53
CA GLU A 330 -20.02 -7.16 13.87
C GLU A 330 -18.74 -7.17 13.01
N TYR A 331 -18.82 -6.71 11.76
CA TYR A 331 -17.66 -6.65 10.85
C TYR A 331 -16.72 -5.48 11.18
N LEU A 332 -17.28 -4.35 11.65
CA LEU A 332 -16.51 -3.20 12.14
C LEU A 332 -15.74 -3.53 13.43
N ASN A 333 -16.31 -4.32 14.34
CA ASN A 333 -15.64 -4.77 15.56
C ASN A 333 -14.48 -5.75 15.29
N ILE A 334 -14.60 -6.61 14.27
CA ILE A 334 -13.53 -7.53 13.88
C ILE A 334 -12.33 -6.76 13.27
N ASN A 335 -12.58 -5.71 12.47
CA ASN A 335 -11.50 -4.87 11.95
C ASN A 335 -10.83 -4.02 13.04
N ARG A 336 -11.57 -3.61 14.09
CA ARG A 336 -11.02 -2.90 15.26
C ARG A 336 -9.97 -3.73 16.00
N LEU A 337 -10.21 -5.03 16.18
CA LEU A 337 -9.27 -5.97 16.82
C LEU A 337 -7.97 -6.19 16.00
N LEU A 338 -8.03 -6.02 14.67
CA LEU A 338 -6.84 -6.09 13.80
C LEU A 338 -6.03 -4.79 13.76
N GLN A 339 -6.61 -3.67 14.20
CA GLN A 339 -5.99 -2.33 14.28
C GLN A 339 -5.29 -2.03 15.61
N GLU A 340 -5.21 -2.96 16.56
CA GLU A 340 -4.60 -2.71 17.88
C GLU A 340 -3.10 -3.01 17.95
N THR A 341 -2.54 -3.71 16.95
CA THR A 341 -1.12 -4.11 16.98
C THR A 341 -0.23 -3.09 16.27
N THR A 342 0.38 -2.19 17.03
CA THR A 342 1.37 -1.23 16.51
C THR A 342 2.60 -1.95 15.98
N ASP A 343 2.95 -1.72 14.72
CA ASP A 343 4.11 -2.34 14.06
C ASP A 343 5.30 -1.40 13.88
N ALA A 344 5.19 -0.19 14.45
CA ALA A 344 6.22 0.81 14.48
C ALA A 344 6.27 1.59 15.82
N VAL A 345 7.39 2.28 16.05
CA VAL A 345 7.66 3.12 17.22
C VAL A 345 8.32 4.43 16.78
N ILE A 346 8.04 5.53 17.48
CA ILE A 346 8.69 6.81 17.23
C ILE A 346 10.10 6.82 17.83
N ASP A 347 11.10 7.11 17.01
CA ASP A 347 12.51 7.11 17.41
C ASP A 347 13.28 8.14 16.55
N SER A 348 14.17 8.91 17.18
CA SER A 348 14.93 9.99 16.51
C SER A 348 15.78 9.51 15.32
N ASN A 349 16.16 8.23 15.30
CA ASN A 349 16.93 7.62 14.21
C ASN A 349 16.04 6.77 13.29
N GLY A 350 14.73 7.01 13.27
CA GLY A 350 13.78 6.28 12.46
C GLY A 350 13.72 6.73 11.00
N VAL A 351 13.13 5.88 10.16
CA VAL A 351 12.91 6.17 8.74
C VAL A 351 11.87 7.28 8.54
N ASN A 352 11.91 7.97 7.40
CA ASN A 352 10.87 8.93 7.06
C ASN A 352 9.72 8.24 6.32
N ILE A 353 8.59 8.10 7.00
CA ILE A 353 7.38 7.50 6.41
C ILE A 353 6.57 8.48 5.54
N TYR A 354 6.86 9.78 5.59
CA TYR A 354 6.14 10.80 4.81
C TYR A 354 7.03 11.31 3.69
N LYS A 355 6.78 10.86 2.45
CA LYS A 355 7.57 11.21 1.26
C LYS A 355 6.68 11.77 0.15
N PRO A 356 6.61 13.10 -0.02
CA PRO A 356 5.93 13.71 -1.18
C PRO A 356 6.61 13.37 -2.50
N SER A 357 5.85 13.42 -3.59
CA SER A 357 6.36 13.31 -4.97
C SER A 357 5.67 14.33 -5.86
N ASP A 358 6.31 14.74 -6.95
CA ASP A 358 5.70 15.61 -7.96
C ASP A 358 4.49 14.94 -8.63
N THR A 359 4.45 13.61 -8.64
CA THR A 359 3.28 12.83 -9.11
C THR A 359 2.00 13.18 -8.33
N ASP A 360 2.13 13.62 -7.07
CA ASP A 360 1.00 13.98 -6.21
C ASP A 360 0.27 15.25 -6.69
N GLN A 361 0.89 16.06 -7.57
CA GLN A 361 0.25 17.23 -8.19
C GLN A 361 -0.92 16.84 -9.10
N ASN A 362 -0.93 15.60 -9.62
CA ASN A 362 -1.99 15.07 -10.47
C ASN A 362 -3.17 14.48 -9.69
N ILE A 363 -3.15 14.55 -8.35
CA ILE A 363 -4.29 14.12 -7.53
C ILE A 363 -5.40 15.17 -7.63
N ASP A 364 -6.51 14.80 -8.23
CA ASP A 364 -7.75 15.57 -8.35
C ASP A 364 -8.88 15.00 -7.47
N GLU A 365 -9.98 15.75 -7.36
CA GLU A 365 -11.13 15.35 -6.53
C GLU A 365 -11.84 14.09 -7.05
N SER A 366 -11.94 13.92 -8.37
CA SER A 366 -12.64 12.79 -8.98
C SER A 366 -11.76 11.54 -9.08
N GLY A 367 -10.43 11.70 -9.07
CA GLY A 367 -9.48 10.62 -9.30
C GLY A 367 -9.32 10.25 -10.78
N ASP A 368 -9.81 11.08 -11.70
CA ASP A 368 -9.78 10.79 -13.14
C ASP A 368 -8.37 10.93 -13.72
N GLN A 369 -7.57 11.84 -13.18
CA GLN A 369 -6.16 11.99 -13.56
C GLN A 369 -5.26 10.90 -12.96
N ILE A 370 -5.76 10.12 -12.00
CA ILE A 370 -5.02 9.04 -11.37
C ILE A 370 -5.10 7.78 -12.23
N LYS A 371 -4.13 7.63 -13.14
CA LYS A 371 -4.07 6.51 -14.09
C LYS A 371 -2.80 5.67 -13.88
N PRO A 372 -2.86 4.35 -14.09
CA PRO A 372 -1.67 3.53 -14.16
C PRO A 372 -0.77 4.02 -15.30
N ASN A 373 0.45 4.44 -14.95
CA ASN A 373 1.49 4.77 -15.91
C ASN A 373 2.76 4.00 -15.52
N PHE A 374 3.14 3.02 -16.35
CA PHE A 374 4.32 2.21 -16.12
C PHE A 374 5.39 2.44 -17.20
N ASP A 375 5.28 3.54 -17.94
CA ASP A 375 6.23 3.89 -18.98
C ASP A 375 7.64 4.09 -18.38
N GLY A 376 8.64 3.49 -19.03
CA GLY A 376 10.03 3.54 -18.56
C GLY A 376 10.31 2.74 -17.29
N ILE A 377 9.46 1.75 -16.96
CA ILE A 377 9.75 0.70 -15.98
C ILE A 377 10.16 -0.57 -16.73
N ASP A 378 11.47 -0.81 -16.80
CA ASP A 378 12.02 -1.96 -17.51
C ASP A 378 12.25 -3.18 -16.60
N THR A 379 12.06 -4.37 -17.16
CA THR A 379 12.37 -5.63 -16.46
C THR A 379 13.39 -6.44 -17.25
N ASN A 380 14.53 -6.75 -16.62
CA ASN A 380 15.53 -7.66 -17.17
C ASN A 380 15.07 -9.11 -17.01
N ASN A 381 14.07 -9.54 -17.78
CA ASN A 381 13.69 -10.95 -17.87
C ASN A 381 14.62 -11.70 -18.84
N SER A 382 15.94 -11.71 -18.58
CA SER A 382 16.83 -12.66 -19.26
C SER A 382 16.85 -13.97 -18.49
N LEU A 383 16.23 -15.02 -19.07
CA LEU A 383 16.20 -16.41 -18.60
C LEU A 383 17.55 -16.87 -17.99
N SER A 384 17.61 -17.04 -16.66
CA SER A 384 18.71 -17.73 -15.98
C SER A 384 18.60 -19.26 -16.08
N LEU A 385 18.28 -19.78 -17.27
CA LEU A 385 18.20 -21.23 -17.54
C LEU A 385 19.55 -21.83 -17.96
N ILE A 386 20.55 -21.00 -18.26
CA ILE A 386 21.81 -21.45 -18.86
C ILE A 386 22.80 -22.03 -17.82
N SER A 387 22.77 -21.57 -16.57
CA SER A 387 23.71 -22.04 -15.54
C SER A 387 23.40 -23.46 -15.02
N SER A 388 22.13 -23.88 -15.03
CA SER A 388 21.72 -25.20 -14.53
C SER A 388 21.98 -26.31 -15.55
N ILE A 389 21.91 -26.00 -16.85
CA ILE A 389 22.16 -26.97 -17.94
C ILE A 389 23.66 -27.27 -18.07
N PHE A 390 24.53 -26.28 -17.81
CA PHE A 390 25.99 -26.48 -17.89
C PHE A 390 26.52 -27.41 -16.79
N ILE A 391 25.96 -27.34 -15.57
CA ILE A 391 26.37 -28.21 -14.46
C ILE A 391 25.89 -29.66 -14.69
N CYS A 392 24.70 -29.87 -15.26
CA CYS A 392 24.24 -31.21 -15.66
C CYS A 392 25.04 -31.79 -16.83
N LEU A 393 25.48 -30.98 -17.79
CA LEU A 393 26.30 -31.45 -18.92
C LEU A 393 27.71 -31.86 -18.49
N VAL A 394 28.33 -31.16 -17.53
CA VAL A 394 29.65 -31.57 -16.99
C VAL A 394 29.57 -32.88 -16.21
N PHE A 395 28.45 -33.17 -15.54
CA PHE A 395 28.22 -34.46 -14.87
C PHE A 395 27.88 -35.63 -15.80
N LEU A 396 27.46 -35.36 -17.04
CA LEU A 396 27.19 -36.40 -18.05
C LEU A 396 28.42 -36.73 -18.90
N ILE A 397 29.44 -35.87 -18.91
CA ILE A 397 30.66 -36.03 -19.72
C ILE A 397 31.81 -36.69 -18.93
N ILE A 398 31.74 -36.72 -17.60
CA ILE A 398 32.70 -37.41 -16.69
C ILE A 398 32.11 -38.73 -16.22
#